data_AF-A0A6A3K7A8-F1
#
_entry.id   AF-A0A6A3K7A8-F1
#
_cell.length_a   1.000
_cell.length_b   1.000
_cell.length_c   1.000
_cell.angle_alpha   90.00
_cell.angle_beta   90.00
_cell.angle_gamma   90.00
#
_symmetry.space_group_name_H-M   'P 1'
#
loop_
_entity.id
_entity.type
_entity.pdbx_description
1 polymer ?
#
loop_
_entity_poly.entity_id
_entity_poly.type
_entity_poly.pdbx_seq_one_letter_code
_entity_poly.pdbx_strand_id
1 'polypeptide(L)'
;MSSSKTSSSPPVLPPCYSSRLFRSSFATCFSVVGAVRSELWGCAFVALMVLLTSLNYWRHPVRGWRRTLDMTAVFFAALYHAYFCVVECQDQLVQVLYALVVANSGYCYLQARKAPNQDLSSAWHCGLHLLGNAANVLLYLGISM
;
A
#
# COMPACT_ATOMS: atom_id res chain seq x y z
N MET A 1 29.37 -20.54 -29.16
CA MET A 1 28.65 -19.40 -28.56
C MET A 1 27.33 -19.93 -27.98
N SER A 2 27.32 -20.24 -26.69
CA SER A 2 26.11 -20.65 -25.98
C SER A 2 25.33 -19.38 -25.60
N SER A 3 24.19 -19.15 -26.24
CA SER A 3 23.28 -18.07 -25.87
C SER A 3 22.65 -18.43 -24.53
N SER A 4 23.12 -17.79 -23.45
CA SER A 4 22.50 -17.88 -22.14
C SER A 4 21.11 -17.27 -22.25
N LYS A 5 20.09 -18.11 -22.44
CA LYS A 5 18.69 -17.73 -22.22
C LYS A 5 18.57 -17.34 -20.76
N THR A 6 18.67 -16.05 -20.46
CA THR A 6 18.27 -15.50 -19.16
C THR A 6 16.85 -15.95 -18.91
N SER A 7 16.66 -16.88 -17.98
CA SER A 7 15.36 -17.40 -17.57
C SER A 7 14.61 -16.31 -16.81
N SER A 8 14.09 -15.31 -17.53
CA SER A 8 13.24 -14.30 -16.94
C SER A 8 11.91 -14.96 -16.58
N SER A 9 11.65 -15.13 -15.29
CA SER A 9 10.36 -15.60 -14.78
C SER A 9 9.24 -14.77 -15.40
N PRO A 10 8.15 -15.40 -15.89
CA PRO A 10 7.07 -14.66 -16.52
C PRO A 10 6.41 -13.71 -15.50
N PRO A 11 5.93 -12.54 -15.95
CA PRO A 11 5.18 -11.61 -15.10
C PRO A 11 3.94 -12.27 -14.47
N VAL A 12 3.61 -11.88 -13.25
CA VAL A 12 2.47 -12.41 -12.48
C VAL A 12 1.14 -11.87 -13.03
N LEU A 13 1.15 -10.69 -13.65
CA LEU A 13 -0.02 -10.04 -14.23
C LEU A 13 0.29 -9.56 -15.65
N PRO A 14 -0.71 -9.59 -16.55
CA PRO A 14 -0.66 -8.88 -17.82
C PRO A 14 -0.26 -7.40 -17.67
N PRO A 15 0.35 -6.79 -18.70
CA PRO A 15 0.81 -5.41 -18.66
C PRO A 15 -0.28 -4.38 -18.31
N CYS A 16 -1.53 -4.59 -18.74
CA CYS A 16 -2.63 -3.67 -18.45
C CYS A 16 -2.94 -3.58 -16.95
N TYR A 17 -3.07 -4.73 -16.28
CA TYR A 17 -3.39 -4.80 -14.86
C TYR A 17 -2.23 -4.38 -13.98
N SER A 18 -1.00 -4.76 -14.35
CA SER A 18 0.20 -4.29 -13.64
C SER A 18 0.42 -2.79 -13.78
N SER A 19 0.16 -2.20 -14.95
CA SER A 19 0.21 -0.75 -15.15
C SER A 19 -0.82 -0.02 -14.30
N ARG A 20 -2.02 -0.58 -14.15
CA ARG A 20 -3.05 -0.04 -13.24
C ARG A 20 -2.55 -0.01 -11.79
N LEU A 21 -1.92 -1.09 -11.33
CA LEU A 21 -1.38 -1.16 -9.96
C LEU A 21 -0.19 -0.24 -9.75
N PHE A 22 0.71 -0.15 -10.74
CA PHE A 22 1.81 0.80 -10.74
C PHE A 22 1.30 2.25 -10.61
N ARG A 23 0.29 2.62 -11.39
CA ARG A 23 -0.32 3.96 -11.33
C ARG A 23 -1.01 4.21 -10.00
N SER A 24 -1.76 3.24 -9.47
CA SER A 24 -2.46 3.42 -8.21
C SER A 24 -1.52 3.48 -7.00
N SER A 25 -0.30 2.92 -7.09
CA SER A 25 0.72 3.09 -6.04
C SER A 25 1.12 4.55 -5.82
N PHE A 26 0.98 5.44 -6.82
CA PHE A 26 1.21 6.87 -6.64
C PHE A 26 0.19 7.53 -5.71
N ALA A 27 -0.93 6.89 -5.38
CA ALA A 27 -1.83 7.36 -4.33
C ALA A 27 -1.11 7.50 -2.98
N THR A 28 -0.04 6.72 -2.74
CA THR A 28 0.79 6.83 -1.54
C THR A 28 1.55 8.15 -1.43
N CYS A 29 1.72 8.90 -2.52
CA CYS A 29 2.22 10.27 -2.46
C CYS A 29 1.35 11.17 -1.57
N PHE A 30 0.02 10.96 -1.54
CA PHE A 30 -0.86 11.73 -0.66
C PHE A 30 -0.56 11.47 0.81
N SER A 31 -0.28 10.23 1.19
CA SER A 31 0.15 9.89 2.55
C SER A 31 1.50 10.52 2.90
N VAL A 32 2.48 10.46 1.99
CA VAL A 32 3.80 11.08 2.22
C VAL A 32 3.66 12.59 2.42
N VAL A 33 2.96 13.27 1.51
CA VAL A 33 2.75 14.72 1.59
C VAL A 33 1.93 15.10 2.82
N GLY A 34 0.89 14.34 3.14
CA GLY A 34 0.07 14.54 4.34
C GLY A 34 0.90 14.43 5.63
N ALA A 35 1.69 13.36 5.76
CA ALA A 35 2.55 13.16 6.92
C ALA A 35 3.61 14.26 7.07
N VAL A 36 4.25 14.68 5.96
CA VAL A 36 5.23 15.78 5.99
C VAL A 36 4.58 17.10 6.40
N ARG A 37 3.38 17.41 5.89
CA ARG A 37 2.65 18.63 6.26
C ARG A 37 2.24 18.66 7.73
N SER A 38 1.97 17.48 8.30
CA SER A 38 1.66 17.28 9.71
C SER A 38 2.90 17.12 10.59
N GLU A 39 4.11 17.27 10.05
CA GLU A 39 5.39 17.05 10.76
C GLU A 39 5.56 15.64 11.36
N LEU A 40 4.80 14.66 10.86
CA LEU A 40 4.82 13.27 11.29
C LEU A 40 5.91 12.48 10.53
N TRP A 41 7.17 12.80 10.82
CA TRP A 41 8.33 12.28 10.06
C TRP A 41 8.43 10.75 10.02
N GLY A 42 8.09 10.07 11.13
CA GLY A 42 8.07 8.61 11.18
C GLY A 42 7.04 8.01 10.22
N CYS A 43 5.82 8.58 10.21
CA CYS A 43 4.76 8.22 9.26
C CYS A 43 5.18 8.50 7.81
N ALA A 44 5.80 9.66 7.56
CA ALA A 44 6.29 10.03 6.24
C ALA A 44 7.34 9.04 5.73
N PHE A 45 8.27 8.62 6.60
CA PHE A 45 9.31 7.65 6.26
C PHE A 45 8.70 6.29 5.88
N VAL A 46 7.82 5.73 6.71
CA VAL A 46 7.22 4.41 6.38
C VAL A 46 6.32 4.46 5.15
N ALA A 47 5.59 5.56 4.94
CA ALA A 47 4.78 5.77 3.73
C ALA A 47 5.66 5.89 2.47
N LEU A 48 6.80 6.59 2.56
CA LEU A 48 7.76 6.69 1.47
C LEU A 48 8.37 5.33 1.15
N MET A 49 8.72 4.53 2.17
CA MET A 49 9.21 3.17 1.96
C MET A 49 8.20 2.32 1.19
N VAL A 50 6.92 2.34 1.58
CA VAL A 50 5.85 1.64 0.85
C VAL A 50 5.76 2.11 -0.60
N LEU A 51 5.77 3.43 -0.85
CA LEU A 51 5.73 3.97 -2.22
C LEU A 51 6.90 3.42 -3.06
N LEU A 52 8.12 3.49 -2.54
CA LEU A 52 9.32 3.06 -3.27
C LEU A 52 9.32 1.56 -3.54
N THR A 53 8.96 0.74 -2.54
CA THR A 53 8.91 -0.72 -2.72
C THR A 53 7.82 -1.13 -3.68
N SER A 54 6.65 -0.49 -3.62
CA SER A 54 5.52 -0.77 -4.50
C SER A 54 5.84 -0.39 -5.95
N LEU A 55 6.40 0.79 -6.20
CA LEU A 55 6.84 1.19 -7.55
C LEU A 55 7.93 0.25 -8.09
N ASN A 56 8.90 -0.13 -7.25
CA ASN A 56 9.98 -1.03 -7.63
C ASN A 56 9.50 -2.45 -7.97
N TYR A 57 8.44 -2.92 -7.31
CA TYR A 57 7.80 -4.20 -7.63
C TYR A 57 6.91 -4.10 -8.87
N TRP A 58 5.98 -3.14 -8.91
CA TRP A 58 4.96 -3.06 -9.96
C TRP A 58 5.50 -2.67 -11.34
N ARG A 59 6.69 -2.06 -11.44
CA ARG A 59 7.35 -1.86 -12.75
C ARG A 59 7.59 -3.18 -13.51
N HIS A 60 7.89 -4.26 -12.79
CA HIS A 60 8.15 -5.59 -13.35
C HIS A 60 7.72 -6.66 -12.35
N PRO A 61 6.42 -7.01 -12.30
CA PRO A 61 5.84 -7.84 -11.25
C PRO A 61 6.17 -9.31 -11.49
N VAL A 62 7.30 -9.76 -10.97
CA VAL A 62 7.74 -11.16 -10.98
C VAL A 62 7.76 -11.71 -9.56
N ARG A 63 7.48 -13.01 -9.39
CA ARG A 63 7.66 -13.64 -8.07
C ARG A 63 9.14 -13.56 -7.67
N GLY A 64 9.41 -13.13 -6.45
CA GLY A 64 10.77 -13.00 -5.93
C GLY A 64 10.87 -11.98 -4.80
N TRP A 65 12.11 -11.64 -4.44
CA TRP A 65 12.41 -10.81 -3.27
C TRP A 65 11.79 -9.41 -3.31
N ARG A 66 11.62 -8.80 -4.50
CA ARG A 66 10.98 -7.47 -4.64
C ARG A 66 9.55 -7.46 -4.13
N ARG A 67 8.81 -8.54 -4.39
CA ARG A 67 7.45 -8.74 -3.88
C ARG A 67 7.45 -8.89 -2.37
N THR A 68 8.38 -9.69 -1.85
CA THR A 68 8.52 -9.90 -0.40
C THR A 68 8.81 -8.57 0.29
N LEU A 69 9.77 -7.79 -0.23
CA LEU A 69 10.13 -6.48 0.32
C LEU A 69 8.93 -5.53 0.33
N ASP A 70 8.16 -5.45 -0.75
CA ASP A 70 6.95 -4.63 -0.82
C ASP A 70 5.87 -5.07 0.20
N MET A 71 5.57 -6.36 0.27
CA MET A 71 4.62 -6.90 1.24
C MET A 71 5.07 -6.66 2.69
N THR A 72 6.37 -6.80 2.96
CA THR A 72 6.97 -6.54 4.26
C THR A 72 6.90 -5.06 4.62
N ALA A 73 7.19 -4.15 3.69
CA ALA A 73 7.09 -2.71 3.91
C ALA A 73 5.65 -2.28 4.23
N VAL A 74 4.67 -2.78 3.47
CA VAL A 74 3.24 -2.52 3.73
C VAL A 74 2.81 -3.05 5.10
N PHE A 75 3.24 -4.26 5.47
CA PHE A 75 2.92 -4.84 6.79
C PHE A 75 3.48 -4.01 7.94
N PHE A 76 4.78 -3.65 7.90
CA PHE A 76 5.38 -2.82 8.93
C PHE A 76 4.79 -1.42 8.98
N ALA A 77 4.50 -0.81 7.82
CA ALA A 77 3.82 0.48 7.78
C ALA A 77 2.43 0.41 8.41
N ALA A 78 1.65 -0.65 8.15
CA ALA A 78 0.33 -0.83 8.76
C ALA A 78 0.44 -0.99 10.29
N LEU A 79 1.39 -1.79 10.78
CA LEU A 79 1.65 -1.93 12.22
C LEU A 79 2.07 -0.62 12.86
N TYR A 80 2.98 0.12 12.22
CA TYR A 80 3.45 1.41 12.72
C TYR A 80 2.31 2.42 12.85
N HIS A 81 1.47 2.58 11.82
CA HIS A 81 0.32 3.49 11.87
C HIS A 81 -0.73 3.03 12.89
N ALA A 82 -0.98 1.73 13.03
CA ALA A 82 -1.90 1.21 14.04
C ALA A 82 -1.39 1.49 15.47
N TYR A 83 -0.11 1.24 15.73
CA TYR A 83 0.53 1.59 16.99
C TYR A 83 0.45 3.10 17.26
N PHE A 84 0.80 3.92 16.28
CA PHE A 84 0.79 5.36 16.38
C PHE A 84 -0.62 5.91 16.64
N CYS A 85 -1.64 5.32 16.01
CA CYS A 85 -3.05 5.63 16.28
C CYS A 85 -3.45 5.35 17.72
N VAL A 86 -2.99 4.25 18.32
CA VAL A 86 -3.35 3.89 19.70
C VAL A 86 -2.65 4.78 20.72
N VAL A 87 -1.41 5.19 20.45
CA VAL A 87 -0.59 5.93 21.42
C VAL A 87 -0.82 7.44 21.32
N GLU A 88 -0.90 7.99 20.12
CA GLU A 88 -0.87 9.44 19.92
C GLU A 88 -2.25 10.06 19.66
N CYS A 89 -3.15 9.34 18.97
CA CYS A 89 -4.46 9.89 18.63
C CYS A 89 -5.40 9.85 19.84
N GLN A 90 -5.77 11.01 20.39
CA GLN A 90 -6.68 11.11 21.55
C GLN A 90 -8.18 11.13 21.15
N ASP A 91 -8.48 11.45 19.90
CA ASP A 91 -9.85 11.51 19.40
C ASP A 91 -10.41 10.10 19.13
N GLN A 92 -11.37 9.68 19.97
CA GLN A 92 -12.02 8.37 19.86
C GLN A 92 -12.78 8.18 18.54
N LEU A 93 -13.38 9.23 17.99
CA LEU A 93 -14.08 9.15 16.71
C LEU A 93 -13.07 8.85 15.60
N VAL A 94 -11.92 9.53 15.60
CA VAL A 94 -10.85 9.28 14.62
C VAL A 94 -10.33 7.85 14.75
N GLN A 95 -10.10 7.35 15.97
CA GLN A 95 -9.65 5.96 16.18
C GLN A 95 -10.65 4.94 15.61
N VAL A 96 -11.94 5.13 15.86
CA VAL A 96 -13.01 4.24 15.34
C VAL A 96 -13.07 4.31 13.83
N LEU A 97 -13.06 5.51 13.25
CA LEU A 97 -13.07 5.69 11.80
C LEU A 97 -11.82 5.08 11.14
N TYR A 98 -10.65 5.29 11.74
CA TYR A 98 -9.39 4.69 11.29
C TYR A 98 -9.49 3.16 11.28
N ALA A 99 -9.94 2.55 12.38
CA ALA A 99 -10.12 1.09 12.47
C ALA A 99 -11.09 0.57 11.40
N LEU A 100 -12.20 1.26 11.15
CA LEU A 100 -13.17 0.89 10.11
C LEU A 100 -12.57 0.97 8.70
N VAL A 101 -11.82 2.03 8.39
CA VAL A 101 -11.20 2.19 7.06
C VAL A 101 -10.10 1.16 6.85
N VAL A 102 -9.27 0.88 7.87
CA VAL A 102 -8.26 -0.19 7.84
C VAL A 102 -8.92 -1.56 7.64
N ALA A 103 -10.00 -1.86 8.35
CA ALA A 103 -10.76 -3.10 8.18
C ALA A 103 -11.30 -3.25 6.75
N ASN A 104 -11.83 -2.18 6.16
CA ASN A 104 -12.29 -2.17 4.77
C ASN A 104 -11.13 -2.33 3.77
N SER A 105 -9.95 -1.77 4.04
CA SER A 105 -8.75 -2.04 3.23
C SER A 105 -8.34 -3.51 3.28
N GLY A 106 -8.41 -4.13 4.47
CA GLY A 106 -8.22 -5.57 4.65
C GLY A 106 -9.28 -6.39 3.90
N TYR A 107 -10.55 -5.95 3.89
CA TYR A 107 -11.59 -6.57 3.08
C TYR A 107 -11.26 -6.51 1.58
N CYS A 108 -10.81 -5.36 1.06
CA CYS A 108 -10.33 -5.24 -0.32
C CYS A 108 -9.20 -6.23 -0.63
N TYR A 109 -8.24 -6.43 0.29
CA TYR A 109 -7.21 -7.46 0.13
C TYR A 109 -7.81 -8.86 -0.06
N LEU A 110 -8.74 -9.25 0.82
CA LEU A 110 -9.37 -10.57 0.78
C LEU A 110 -10.15 -10.78 -0.53
N GLN A 111 -10.89 -9.75 -0.97
CA GLN A 111 -11.64 -9.79 -2.22
C GLN A 111 -10.71 -9.86 -3.44
N ALA A 112 -9.58 -9.15 -3.44
CA ALA A 112 -8.57 -9.25 -4.48
C ALA A 112 -8.01 -10.69 -4.61
N ARG A 113 -7.89 -11.42 -3.49
CA ARG A 113 -7.42 -12.81 -3.46
C ARG A 113 -8.47 -13.82 -3.91
N LYS A 114 -9.76 -13.51 -3.74
CA LYS A 114 -10.89 -14.36 -4.13
C LYS A 114 -11.44 -14.05 -5.53
N ALA A 115 -10.96 -12.98 -6.17
CA ALA A 115 -11.47 -12.53 -7.45
C ALA A 115 -11.32 -13.62 -8.55
N PRO A 116 -12.35 -13.83 -9.39
CA PRO A 116 -12.36 -14.88 -10.40
C PRO A 116 -11.46 -14.56 -11.60
N ASN A 117 -11.05 -13.31 -11.77
CA ASN A 117 -10.18 -12.87 -12.84
C ASN A 117 -9.23 -11.76 -12.37
N GLN A 118 -8.17 -11.54 -13.16
CA GLN A 118 -7.11 -10.61 -12.84
C GLN A 118 -7.56 -9.14 -12.89
N ASP A 119 -8.59 -8.81 -13.68
CA ASP A 119 -9.15 -7.47 -13.74
C ASP A 119 -9.78 -7.10 -12.40
N LEU A 120 -10.74 -7.90 -11.94
CA LEU A 120 -11.40 -7.66 -10.66
C LEU A 120 -10.41 -7.73 -9.49
N SER A 121 -9.43 -8.64 -9.54
CA SER A 121 -8.38 -8.75 -8.54
C SER A 121 -7.59 -7.45 -8.39
N SER A 122 -7.16 -6.87 -9.51
CA SER A 122 -6.38 -5.63 -9.49
C SER A 122 -7.23 -4.37 -9.29
N ALA A 123 -8.54 -4.40 -9.59
CA ALA A 123 -9.46 -3.36 -9.15
C ALA A 123 -9.61 -3.34 -7.62
N TRP A 124 -9.83 -4.49 -6.99
CA TRP A 124 -9.86 -4.60 -5.52
C TRP A 124 -8.54 -4.17 -4.87
N HIS A 125 -7.41 -4.49 -5.48
CA HIS A 125 -6.11 -4.04 -5.00
C HIS A 125 -5.93 -2.52 -5.12
N CYS A 126 -6.51 -1.87 -6.14
CA CYS A 126 -6.57 -0.40 -6.18
C CYS A 126 -7.44 0.15 -5.05
N GLY A 127 -8.54 -0.53 -4.71
CA GLY A 127 -9.34 -0.20 -3.53
C GLY A 127 -8.52 -0.26 -2.24
N LEU A 128 -7.66 -1.28 -2.09
CA LEU A 128 -6.71 -1.37 -0.98
C LEU A 128 -5.75 -0.17 -0.93
N HIS A 129 -5.16 0.24 -2.07
CA HIS A 129 -4.32 1.43 -2.11
C HIS A 129 -5.11 2.69 -1.69
N LEU A 130 -6.33 2.86 -2.19
CA LEU A 130 -7.15 4.03 -1.88
C LEU A 130 -7.52 4.09 -0.40
N LEU A 131 -8.08 3.01 0.14
CA LEU A 131 -8.53 2.96 1.53
C LEU A 131 -7.37 2.98 2.52
N GLY A 132 -6.26 2.29 2.22
CA GLY A 132 -5.06 2.35 3.05
C GLY A 132 -4.50 3.77 3.16
N ASN A 133 -4.43 4.49 2.04
CA ASN A 133 -3.97 5.88 2.05
C ASN A 133 -4.99 6.85 2.67
N ALA A 134 -6.29 6.60 2.49
CA ALA A 134 -7.34 7.37 3.18
C ALA A 134 -7.26 7.21 4.70
N ALA A 135 -7.01 5.99 5.20
CA ALA A 135 -6.80 5.73 6.62
C ALA A 135 -5.59 6.52 7.17
N ASN A 136 -4.47 6.51 6.44
CA ASN A 136 -3.28 7.27 6.81
C ASN A 136 -3.57 8.77 6.90
N VAL A 137 -4.19 9.36 5.87
CA VAL A 137 -4.53 10.79 5.87
C VAL A 137 -5.50 11.15 7.00
N LEU A 138 -6.53 10.33 7.22
CA LEU A 138 -7.47 10.50 8.34
C LEU A 138 -6.73 10.52 9.68
N LEU A 139 -5.81 9.58 9.88
CA LEU A 139 -5.00 9.51 11.09
C LEU A 139 -4.13 10.75 11.28
N TYR A 140 -3.45 11.22 10.22
CA TYR A 140 -2.60 12.40 10.31
C TYR A 140 -3.41 13.65 10.65
N LEU A 141 -4.57 13.82 10.02
CA LEU A 141 -5.47 14.94 10.32
C LEU A 141 -5.94 14.89 11.77
N GLY A 142 -6.37 13.74 12.27
CA GLY A 142 -6.86 13.61 13.64
C GLY A 142 -5.78 13.69 14.73
N ILE A 143 -4.50 13.55 14.39
CA ILE A 143 -3.38 13.81 15.31
C ILE A 143 -2.93 15.27 15.26
N SER A 144 -3.10 15.93 14.12
CA SER A 144 -2.59 17.31 13.91
C SER A 144 -3.61 18.41 14.25
N MET A 145 -4.83 18.04 14.62
CA MET A 145 -5.91 18.93 15.06
C MET A 145 -5.88 19.09 16.58
#